data_AF-A0A538DCC3-F1
#
_entry.id   AF-A0A538DCC3-F1
#
_cell.length_a   1.000
_cell.length_b   1.000
_cell.length_c   1.000
_cell.angle_alpha   90.00
_cell.angle_beta   90.00
_cell.angle_gamma   90.00
#
_symmetry.space_group_name_H-M   'P 1'
#
loop_
_entity.id
_entity.type
_entity.pdbx_description
1 polymer ?
#
loop_
_entity_poly.entity_id
_entity_poly.type
_entity_poly.pdbx_seq_one_letter_code
_entity_poly.pdbx_strand_id
1 'polypeptide(L)'
;MPEQTQGQNVGKLIEVKGVVIDALFPDEIPEIYSALRITVDGNDLIAEVQQHLGDDRVRAVAMDSTDGLARGADVVDLGGPITVPVGEVTLGRLWNVIGEPVDEQPAPTDGVERWPIHRDPPSFRELSP
;
A
#
# COMPACT_ATOMS: atom_id res chain seq x y z
N MET A 1 -12.74 -12.22 -8.16
CA MET A 1 -12.22 -11.12 -8.99
C MET A 1 -13.11 -9.91 -8.77
N PRO A 2 -12.63 -8.78 -8.25
CA PRO A 2 -13.22 -7.51 -8.62
C PRO A 2 -12.52 -7.07 -9.92
N GLU A 3 -13.24 -7.28 -11.00
CA GLU A 3 -13.05 -6.55 -12.25
C GLU A 3 -13.72 -5.19 -12.07
N GLN A 4 -12.97 -4.09 -12.16
CA GLN A 4 -13.34 -2.83 -12.83
C GLN A 4 -12.20 -1.81 -12.66
N THR A 5 -11.43 -1.61 -13.73
CA THR A 5 -10.53 -0.46 -13.91
C THR A 5 -11.40 0.79 -14.16
N GLN A 6 -11.74 1.53 -13.11
CA GLN A 6 -11.93 2.99 -13.24
C GLN A 6 -10.53 3.61 -13.28
N GLY A 7 -10.35 4.64 -14.12
CA GLY A 7 -9.03 5.20 -14.45
C GLY A 7 -8.12 5.28 -13.23
N GLN A 8 -6.95 4.64 -13.29
CA GLN A 8 -6.01 4.62 -12.16
C GLN A 8 -5.72 6.06 -11.75
N ASN A 9 -5.91 6.39 -10.47
CA ASN A 9 -5.49 7.67 -9.91
C ASN A 9 -3.96 7.66 -9.85
N VAL A 10 -3.31 8.41 -10.74
CA VAL A 10 -1.85 8.40 -10.91
C VAL A 10 -1.27 9.76 -10.56
N GLY A 11 -0.41 9.75 -9.55
CA GLY A 11 0.43 10.88 -9.17
C GLY A 11 1.84 10.78 -9.73
N LYS A 12 2.68 11.76 -9.35
CA LYS A 12 4.09 11.85 -9.72
C LYS A 12 4.96 11.98 -8.48
N LEU A 13 6.04 11.21 -8.42
CA LEU A 13 7.04 11.31 -7.34
C LEU A 13 7.77 12.66 -7.43
N ILE A 14 7.74 13.47 -6.37
CA ILE A 14 8.37 14.79 -6.37
C ILE A 14 9.64 14.85 -5.50
N GLU A 15 9.71 14.06 -4.44
CA GLU A 15 10.83 14.08 -3.50
C GLU A 15 11.04 12.70 -2.85
N VAL A 16 12.30 12.36 -2.56
CA VAL A 16 12.71 11.14 -1.85
C VAL A 16 13.72 11.52 -0.76
N LYS A 17 13.40 11.17 0.49
CA LYS A 17 14.18 11.45 1.72
C LYS A 17 14.31 10.16 2.53
N GLY A 18 15.28 9.33 2.16
CA GLY A 18 15.33 7.94 2.65
C GLY A 18 14.03 7.22 2.27
N VAL A 19 13.41 6.54 3.22
CA VAL A 19 12.13 5.83 3.02
C VAL A 19 10.90 6.75 2.93
N VAL A 20 11.07 8.05 3.19
CA VAL A 20 9.96 9.01 3.10
C VAL A 20 9.93 9.59 1.69
N ILE A 21 8.78 9.49 1.04
CA ILE A 21 8.56 10.01 -0.30
C ILE A 21 7.42 11.02 -0.28
N ASP A 22 7.54 12.07 -1.10
CA ASP A 22 6.44 12.98 -1.37
C ASP A 22 6.00 12.80 -2.83
N ALA A 23 4.68 12.75 -3.05
CA ALA A 23 4.06 12.56 -4.37
C ALA A 23 2.96 13.60 -4.61
N LEU A 24 2.81 14.03 -5.86
CA LEU A 24 1.80 14.99 -6.32
C LEU A 24 0.68 14.25 -7.05
N PHE A 25 -0.57 14.43 -6.63
CA PHE A 25 -1.77 13.84 -7.22
C PHE A 25 -2.75 14.94 -7.64
N PRO A 26 -2.70 15.41 -8.90
CA PRO A 26 -3.44 16.58 -9.35
C PRO A 26 -4.96 16.36 -9.49
N ASP A 27 -5.40 15.11 -9.66
CA ASP A 27 -6.80 14.78 -9.89
C ASP A 27 -7.53 14.49 -8.57
N GLU A 28 -7.02 13.53 -7.80
CA GLU A 28 -7.60 13.11 -6.53
C GLU A 28 -6.51 12.78 -5.50
N ILE A 29 -6.58 13.38 -4.32
CA ILE A 29 -5.62 13.14 -3.23
C ILE A 29 -5.99 11.81 -2.55
N PRO A 30 -5.09 10.81 -2.53
CA PRO A 30 -5.33 9.55 -1.83
C PRO A 30 -5.54 9.75 -0.33
N GLU A 31 -6.40 8.95 0.28
CA GLU A 31 -6.65 9.01 1.73
C GLU A 31 -5.39 8.69 2.55
N ILE A 32 -5.36 9.19 3.79
CA ILE A 32 -4.35 8.74 4.76
C ILE A 32 -4.53 7.22 4.94
N TYR A 33 -3.40 6.52 5.01
CA TYR A 33 -3.29 5.07 5.00
C TYR A 33 -3.53 4.39 3.65
N SER A 34 -3.84 5.11 2.57
CA SER A 34 -3.92 4.48 1.24
C SER A 34 -2.55 3.94 0.80
N ALA A 35 -2.57 2.76 0.20
CA ALA A 35 -1.41 2.14 -0.40
C ALA A 35 -1.16 2.73 -1.80
N LEU A 36 0.09 3.07 -2.06
CA LEU A 36 0.60 3.56 -3.32
C LEU A 36 1.55 2.52 -3.90
N ARG A 37 1.51 2.35 -5.23
CA ARG A 37 2.39 1.47 -5.97
C ARG A 37 3.27 2.27 -6.92
N ILE A 38 4.57 1.97 -6.89
CA ILE A 38 5.58 2.58 -7.75
C ILE A 38 6.39 1.45 -8.40
N THR A 39 6.44 1.41 -9.73
CA THR A 39 7.23 0.39 -10.41
C THR A 39 8.68 0.85 -10.56
N VAL A 40 9.62 0.06 -10.04
CA VAL A 40 11.08 0.30 -10.06
C VAL A 40 11.75 -0.93 -10.65
N ASP A 41 12.45 -0.78 -11.78
CA ASP A 41 13.15 -1.86 -12.47
C ASP A 41 12.32 -3.14 -12.70
N GLY A 42 11.01 -2.96 -12.92
CA GLY A 42 10.06 -4.05 -13.14
C GLY A 42 9.48 -4.69 -11.88
N ASN A 43 9.86 -4.23 -10.68
CA ASN A 43 9.30 -4.65 -9.41
C ASN A 43 8.41 -3.55 -8.82
N ASP A 44 7.41 -3.94 -8.03
CA ASP A 44 6.52 -3.00 -7.36
C ASP A 44 7.07 -2.63 -5.98
N LEU A 45 7.33 -1.34 -5.77
CA LEU A 45 7.54 -0.76 -4.44
C LEU A 45 6.20 -0.26 -3.91
N ILE A 46 5.80 -0.76 -2.75
CA ILE A 46 4.62 -0.28 -2.03
C ILE A 46 5.03 0.82 -1.05
N ALA A 47 4.27 1.90 -1.03
CA ALA A 47 4.35 2.95 -0.02
C ALA A 47 2.97 3.22 0.57
N GLU A 48 2.89 3.76 1.78
CA GLU A 48 1.63 4.10 2.44
C GLU A 48 1.57 5.59 2.75
N VAL A 49 0.48 6.25 2.37
CA VAL A 49 0.24 7.66 2.69
C VAL A 49 0.12 7.85 4.21
N GLN A 50 0.92 8.77 4.77
CA GLN A 50 0.89 9.10 6.19
C GLN A 50 0.34 10.50 6.45
N GLN A 51 0.42 11.39 5.47
CA GLN A 51 0.05 12.79 5.67
C GLN A 51 -0.31 13.47 4.35
N HIS A 52 -1.27 14.39 4.40
CA HIS A 52 -1.50 15.38 3.35
C HIS A 52 -0.67 16.64 3.62
N LEU A 53 0.11 17.08 2.64
CA LEU A 53 1.00 18.24 2.76
C LEU A 53 0.36 19.54 2.23
N GLY A 54 -0.78 19.45 1.53
CA GLY A 54 -1.36 20.54 0.76
C GLY A 54 -0.79 20.62 -0.66
N ASP A 55 -1.32 21.54 -1.48
CA ASP A 55 -0.94 21.73 -2.89
C ASP A 55 -0.93 20.40 -3.69
N ASP A 56 -1.97 19.59 -3.48
CA ASP A 56 -2.17 18.28 -4.12
C ASP A 56 -1.06 17.25 -3.80
N ARG A 57 -0.36 17.42 -2.67
CA ARG A 57 0.75 16.54 -2.26
C ARG A 57 0.42 15.68 -1.07
N VAL A 58 0.93 14.46 -1.14
CA VAL A 58 0.93 13.50 -0.04
C VAL A 58 2.36 13.16 0.35
N ARG A 59 2.56 12.86 1.63
CA ARG A 59 3.75 12.21 2.16
C ARG A 59 3.42 10.76 2.43
N ALA A 60 4.22 9.87 1.85
CA ALA A 60 4.12 8.44 2.04
C ALA A 60 5.43 7.85 2.58
N VAL A 61 5.32 6.69 3.20
CA VAL A 61 6.47 5.91 3.68
C VAL A 61 6.57 4.65 2.84
N ALA A 62 7.73 4.41 2.24
CA ALA A 62 8.03 3.21 1.48
C ALA A 62 8.19 1.99 2.42
N MET A 63 7.64 0.84 2.01
CA MET A 63 7.70 -0.41 2.76
C MET A 63 8.97 -1.22 2.48
N ASP A 64 9.76 -0.79 1.50
CA ASP A 64 11.05 -1.37 1.12
C ASP A 64 12.03 -0.25 0.71
N SER A 65 13.22 -0.61 0.23
CA SER A 65 14.24 0.32 -0.22
C SER A 65 13.70 1.25 -1.32
N THR A 66 14.08 2.53 -1.21
CA THR A 66 13.80 3.57 -2.19
C THR A 66 14.91 3.70 -3.24
N ASP A 67 15.88 2.78 -3.24
CA ASP A 67 16.95 2.76 -4.23
C ASP A 67 16.36 2.59 -5.64
N GLY A 68 16.92 3.33 -6.60
CA GLY A 68 16.41 3.34 -7.98
C GLY A 68 15.19 4.23 -8.22
N LEU A 69 14.56 4.79 -7.18
CA LEU A 69 13.48 5.76 -7.38
C LEU A 69 13.98 7.04 -8.06
N ALA A 70 13.27 7.42 -9.13
CA ALA A 70 13.51 8.66 -9.84
C ALA A 70 12.32 9.61 -9.67
N ARG A 71 12.62 10.90 -9.44
CA ARG A 71 11.59 11.94 -9.47
C ARG A 71 10.90 11.96 -10.83
N GLY A 72 9.59 12.19 -10.82
CA GLY A 72 8.72 12.12 -11.99
C GLY A 72 8.22 10.71 -12.30
N ALA A 73 8.65 9.68 -11.55
CA ALA A 73 8.07 8.34 -11.64
C ALA A 73 6.57 8.36 -11.32
N ASP A 74 5.84 7.45 -11.97
CA ASP A 74 4.41 7.26 -11.75
C ASP A 74 4.18 6.64 -10.37
N VAL A 75 3.21 7.19 -9.64
CA VAL A 75 2.77 6.70 -8.34
C VAL A 75 1.29 6.38 -8.45
N VAL A 76 0.94 5.11 -8.40
CA VAL A 76 -0.45 4.65 -8.58
C VAL A 76 -1.11 4.48 -7.22
N ASP A 77 -2.22 5.16 -6.99
CA ASP A 77 -3.06 4.92 -5.83
C ASP A 77 -3.86 3.63 -5.99
N LEU A 78 -3.80 2.75 -4.98
CA LEU A 78 -4.53 1.49 -4.96
C LEU A 78 -5.95 1.63 -4.41
N GLY A 79 -6.33 2.84 -3.95
CA GLY A 79 -7.68 3.20 -3.52
C GLY A 79 -8.07 2.67 -2.14
N GLY A 80 -7.09 2.21 -1.36
CA GLY A 80 -7.32 1.65 -0.04
C GLY A 80 -6.02 1.24 0.64
N PRO A 81 -6.09 0.88 1.93
CA PRO A 81 -4.90 0.56 2.71
C PRO A 81 -4.24 -0.74 2.27
N ILE A 82 -3.01 -0.94 2.74
CA ILE A 82 -2.31 -2.21 2.59
C ILE A 82 -3.19 -3.32 3.18
N THR A 83 -3.42 -4.37 2.40
CA THR A 83 -4.18 -5.55 2.83
C THR A 83 -3.28 -6.78 2.88
N VAL A 84 -3.50 -7.65 3.85
CA VAL A 84 -2.71 -8.86 4.08
C VAL A 84 -3.63 -10.09 4.12
N PRO A 85 -3.14 -11.28 3.72
CA PRO A 85 -3.95 -12.50 3.76
C PRO A 85 -4.29 -12.88 5.20
N VAL A 86 -5.48 -13.46 5.39
CA VAL A 86 -5.95 -13.94 6.70
C VAL A 86 -6.55 -15.36 6.59
N GLY A 87 -6.80 -15.98 7.74
CA GLY A 87 -7.36 -17.33 7.82
C GLY A 87 -6.30 -18.44 7.80
N GLU A 88 -6.75 -19.68 7.63
CA GLU A 88 -5.92 -20.89 7.73
C GLU A 88 -4.77 -20.92 6.72
N VAL A 89 -4.92 -20.25 5.58
CA VAL A 89 -3.91 -20.16 4.52
C VAL A 89 -2.60 -19.51 5.01
N THR A 90 -2.65 -18.75 6.10
CA THR A 90 -1.47 -18.08 6.68
C THR A 90 -0.69 -18.97 7.65
N LEU A 91 -1.25 -20.09 8.10
CA LEU A 91 -0.64 -20.96 9.11
C LEU A 91 0.62 -21.65 8.58
N GLY A 92 1.73 -21.52 9.31
CA GLY A 92 3.00 -22.14 8.96
C GLY A 92 3.75 -21.47 7.80
N ARG A 93 3.32 -20.29 7.38
CA ARG A 93 3.91 -19.48 6.30
C ARG A 93 4.68 -18.29 6.85
N LEU A 94 5.66 -17.77 6.11
CA LEU A 94 6.29 -16.47 6.40
C LEU A 94 5.80 -15.41 5.42
N TRP A 95 5.39 -14.26 5.94
CA TRP A 95 4.85 -13.14 5.17
C TRP A 95 5.64 -11.85 5.47
N ASN A 96 5.80 -11.00 4.46
CA ASN A 96 6.29 -9.64 4.67
C ASN A 96 5.15 -8.69 5.09
N VAL A 97 5.50 -7.42 5.35
CA VAL A 97 4.57 -6.39 5.85
C VAL A 97 3.40 -6.09 4.89
N ILE A 98 3.60 -6.31 3.58
CA ILE A 98 2.57 -6.10 2.55
C ILE A 98 1.77 -7.38 2.25
N GLY A 99 2.03 -8.47 2.97
CA GLY A 99 1.28 -9.71 2.86
C GLY A 99 1.67 -10.56 1.65
N GLU A 100 2.91 -10.47 1.20
CA GLU A 100 3.52 -11.39 0.23
C GLU A 100 4.32 -12.49 0.95
N PRO A 101 4.31 -13.72 0.41
CA PRO A 101 5.05 -14.82 1.01
C PRO A 101 6.55 -14.68 0.77
N VAL A 102 7.36 -14.94 1.81
CA VAL A 102 8.83 -14.86 1.76
C VAL A 102 9.51 -16.17 2.15
N ASP A 103 8.77 -17.27 2.09
CA ASP A 103 9.21 -18.62 2.48
C ASP A 103 9.54 -19.54 1.29
N GLU A 104 9.69 -18.97 0.08
CA GLU A 104 9.95 -19.69 -1.17
C GLU A 104 8.89 -20.74 -1.55
N GLN A 105 7.76 -20.77 -0.84
CA GLN A 105 6.63 -21.63 -1.18
C GLN A 105 5.69 -20.91 -2.15
N PRO A 106 4.88 -21.66 -2.92
CA PRO A 106 3.90 -21.06 -3.83
C PRO A 106 3.01 -20.03 -3.11
N ALA A 107 2.78 -18.91 -3.80
CA ALA A 107 1.78 -17.96 -3.37
C ALA A 107 0.40 -18.65 -3.32
N PRO A 108 -0.47 -18.29 -2.37
CA PRO A 108 -1.82 -18.81 -2.34
C PRO A 108 -2.56 -18.57 -3.65
N THR A 109 -3.51 -19.46 -3.94
CA THR A 109 -4.38 -19.34 -5.11
C THR A 109 -5.27 -18.10 -5.04
N ASP A 110 -5.80 -17.70 -6.20
CA ASP A 110 -6.76 -16.60 -6.31
C ASP A 110 -7.95 -16.77 -5.34
N GLY A 111 -8.37 -15.66 -4.74
CA GLY A 111 -9.54 -15.63 -3.85
C GLY A 111 -9.25 -15.77 -2.35
N VAL A 112 -7.98 -15.67 -1.93
CA VAL A 112 -7.66 -15.54 -0.51
C VAL A 112 -8.30 -14.28 0.08
N GLU A 113 -8.96 -14.45 1.22
CA GLU A 113 -9.47 -13.33 2.00
C GLU A 113 -8.31 -12.47 2.50
N ARG A 114 -8.41 -11.15 2.25
CA ARG A 114 -7.42 -10.16 2.69
C ARG A 114 -8.09 -9.10 3.53
N TRP A 115 -7.45 -8.73 4.63
CA TRP A 115 -7.93 -7.68 5.52
C TRP A 115 -6.98 -6.48 5.50
N PRO A 116 -7.50 -5.25 5.66
CA PRO A 116 -6.67 -4.06 5.83
C PRO A 116 -5.89 -4.14 7.15
N ILE A 117 -4.64 -3.65 7.14
CA ILE A 117 -3.82 -3.57 8.36
C ILE A 117 -4.26 -2.45 9.31
N HIS A 118 -4.92 -1.43 8.77
CA HIS A 118 -5.55 -0.36 9.54
C HIS A 118 -7.02 -0.68 9.77
N ARG A 119 -7.45 -0.68 11.03
CA ARG A 119 -8.85 -0.85 11.42
C ARG A 119 -9.08 -0.15 12.75
N ASP A 120 -10.28 0.41 12.90
CA ASP A 120 -10.71 0.97 14.17
C ASP A 120 -10.66 -0.08 15.29
N PRO A 121 -10.34 0.33 16.53
CA PRO A 121 -10.45 -0.55 17.66
C PRO A 121 -11.90 -1.00 17.89
N PRO A 122 -12.13 -2.13 18.57
CA PRO A 122 -13.46 -2.54 18.99
C PRO A 122 -14.17 -1.41 19.75
N SER A 123 -15.47 -1.24 19.52
CA SER A 123 -16.25 -0.25 20.23
C SER A 123 -16.39 -0.62 21.71
N PHE A 124 -16.67 0.37 22.56
CA PHE A 124 -16.84 0.15 24.01
C PHE A 124 -17.87 -0.94 24.34
N ARG A 125 -18.92 -1.09 23.51
CA ARG A 125 -20.00 -2.08 23.72
C ARG A 125 -19.58 -3.52 23.44
N GLU A 126 -18.49 -3.71 22.68
CA GLU A 126 -17.97 -5.02 22.29
C GLU A 126 -16.90 -5.54 23.25
N LEU A 127 -16.47 -4.71 24.21
CA LEU A 127 -15.48 -5.07 25.21
C LEU A 127 -16.09 -6.06 26.21
N SER A 128 -15.40 -7.19 26.41
CA SER A 128 -15.67 -8.12 27.50
C SER A 128 -14.84 -7.70 28.73
N PRO A 129 -15.42 -7.68 29.95
CA PRO A 129 -14.70 -7.37 31.19
C PRO A 129 -13.57 -8.35 31.52
#